data_AF-A0A9X9A6T8-F1
#
_entry.id   AF-A0A9X9A6T8-F1
#
_cell.length_a   1.000
_cell.length_b   1.000
_cell.length_c   1.000
_cell.angle_alpha   90.00
_cell.angle_beta   90.00
_cell.angle_gamma   90.00
#
_symmetry.space_group_name_H-M   'P 1'
#
loop_
_entity.id
_entity.type
_entity.pdbx_description
1 polymer ?
#
loop_
_entity_poly.entity_id
_entity_poly.type
_entity_poly.pdbx_seq_one_letter_code
_entity_poly.pdbx_strand_id
1 'polypeptide(L)' 'MSILEQVQPIETMLPERYYTMSTEDMEKRVREIKEKMGKMLFIPGHHYQKDEVVQFSDAA' A
#
# COMPACT_ATOMS: atom_id res chain seq x y z
N MET A 1 -5.83 17.37 -32.97
CA MET A 1 -5.94 16.60 -31.72
C MET A 1 -4.54 16.40 -31.19
N SER A 2 -4.32 16.83 -29.95
CA SER A 2 -2.99 16.84 -29.36
C SER A 2 -2.70 15.46 -28.75
N ILE A 3 -1.47 14.97 -28.89
CA ILE A 3 -1.00 13.73 -28.24
C ILE A 3 -1.27 13.76 -26.72
N LEU A 4 -1.33 14.95 -26.11
CA LEU A 4 -1.69 15.11 -24.70
C LEU A 4 -3.10 14.61 -24.35
N GLU A 5 -4.04 14.57 -25.29
CA GLU A 5 -5.42 14.11 -25.04
C GLU A 5 -5.53 12.57 -24.97
N GLN A 6 -4.50 11.84 -25.42
CA GLN A 6 -4.45 10.37 -25.42
C GLN A 6 -3.74 9.77 -24.21
N VAL A 7 -3.19 10.60 -23.32
CA VAL A 7 -2.62 10.12 -22.05
C VAL A 7 -3.79 9.87 -21.11
N GLN A 8 -4.21 8.60 -21.01
CA GLN A 8 -5.09 8.12 -19.94
C GLN A 8 -4.58 8.69 -18.61
N PRO A 9 -5.44 9.23 -17.72
CA PRO A 9 -4.99 9.63 -16.40
C PRO A 9 -4.30 8.41 -15.79
N ILE A 10 -3.01 8.56 -15.48
CA ILE A 10 -2.30 7.55 -14.71
C ILE A 10 -3.19 7.30 -13.50
N GLU A 11 -3.63 6.06 -13.26
CA GLU A 11 -4.40 5.68 -12.07
C GLU A 11 -3.49 5.86 -10.83
N THR A 12 -3.21 7.11 -10.45
CA THR A 12 -2.32 7.48 -9.34
C THR A 12 -3.06 7.56 -8.01
N MET A 13 -4.36 7.26 -8.00
CA MET A 13 -5.17 7.41 -6.80
C MET A 13 -5.33 6.04 -6.14
N LEU A 14 -4.85 5.94 -4.89
CA LEU A 14 -5.19 4.81 -4.01
C LEU A 14 -6.72 4.66 -3.95
N PRO A 15 -7.25 3.43 -3.87
CA PRO A 15 -8.67 3.21 -3.65
C PRO A 15 -9.20 3.95 -2.41
N GLU A 16 -10.41 4.50 -2.48
CA GLU A 16 -11.01 5.35 -1.44
C GLU A 16 -10.92 4.74 -0.03
N ARG A 17 -11.16 3.44 0.08
CA ARG A 17 -11.09 2.69 1.33
C ARG A 17 -9.81 2.91 2.11
N TYR A 18 -8.67 3.16 1.46
CA TYR A 18 -7.38 3.34 2.15
C TYR A 18 -7.15 4.77 2.66
N TYR A 19 -7.98 5.73 2.23
CA TYR A 19 -8.01 7.05 2.81
C TYR A 19 -8.91 7.11 4.05
N THR A 20 -9.96 6.28 4.10
CA THR A 20 -10.97 6.29 5.18
C THR A 20 -10.78 5.18 6.21
N MET A 21 -9.94 4.18 5.93
CA MET A 21 -9.62 3.10 6.87
C MET A 21 -8.94 3.66 8.12
N SER A 22 -9.34 3.13 9.28
CA SER A 22 -8.64 3.43 10.53
C SER A 22 -7.21 2.89 10.50
N THR A 23 -6.34 3.43 11.35
CA THR A 23 -4.97 2.90 11.51
C THR A 23 -5.02 1.45 11.98
N GLU A 24 -5.89 1.15 12.95
CA GLU A 24 -6.07 -0.19 13.50
C GLU A 24 -6.51 -1.20 12.44
N ASP A 25 -7.42 -0.83 11.54
CA ASP A 25 -7.87 -1.69 10.44
C ASP A 25 -6.77 -1.92 9.41
N MET A 26 -5.96 -0.90 9.10
CA MET A 26 -4.81 -1.03 8.22
C MET A 26 -3.80 -2.01 8.79
N GLU A 27 -3.42 -1.84 10.06
CA GLU A 27 -2.50 -2.74 10.76
C GLU A 27 -3.03 -4.17 10.81
N LYS A 28 -4.31 -4.34 11.20
CA LYS A 28 -4.96 -5.66 11.27
C LYS A 28 -4.88 -6.36 9.92
N ARG A 29 -5.19 -5.65 8.83
CA ARG A 29 -5.12 -6.19 7.48
C ARG A 29 -3.71 -6.66 7.11
N VAL A 30 -2.67 -5.89 7.48
CA VAL A 30 -1.28 -6.31 7.23
C VAL A 30 -0.96 -7.59 8.03
N ARG A 31 -1.34 -7.66 9.31
CA ARG A 31 -1.14 -8.85 10.15
C ARG A 31 -1.80 -10.10 9.56
N GLU A 32 -3.06 -10.02 9.14
CA GLU A 32 -3.78 -11.13 8.50
C GLU A 32 -3.06 -11.67 7.25
N ILE A 33 -2.49 -10.76 6.44
CA ILE A 33 -1.73 -11.15 5.24
C ILE A 33 -0.40 -11.80 5.63
N LYS A 34 0.33 -11.25 6.62
CA LYS A 34 1.58 -11.85 7.13
C LYS A 34 1.32 -13.24 7.71
N GLU A 35 0.24 -13.43 8.46
CA GLU A 35 -0.16 -14.75 8.99
C GLU A 35 -0.46 -15.75 7.87
N LYS A 36 -1.23 -15.32 6.85
CA LYS A 36 -1.61 -16.19 5.73
C LYS A 36 -0.41 -16.59 4.87
N MET A 37 0.53 -15.68 4.63
CA MET A 37 1.66 -15.91 3.74
C MET A 37 2.89 -16.47 4.46
N GLY A 38 3.03 -16.20 5.75
CA GLY A 38 4.16 -16.62 6.56
C GLY A 38 5.49 -16.28 5.91
N LYS A 39 6.35 -17.28 5.75
CA LYS A 39 7.71 -17.13 5.19
C LYS A 39 7.76 -16.82 3.69
N MET A 40 6.62 -16.90 2.98
CA MET A 40 6.54 -16.59 1.56
C MET A 40 6.46 -15.09 1.29
N LEU A 41 6.20 -14.28 2.32
CA LEU A 41 6.06 -12.84 2.21
C LEU A 41 7.33 -12.15 2.72
N PHE A 42 7.82 -11.24 1.89
CA PHE A 42 8.85 -10.27 2.24
C PHE A 42 8.32 -8.88 1.89
N ILE A 43 8.35 -7.95 2.83
CA ILE A 43 7.85 -6.58 2.68
C ILE A 43 9.05 -5.63 2.72
N PRO A 44 9.46 -5.05 1.58
CA PRO A 44 10.49 -4.00 1.59
C PRO A 44 9.92 -2.68 2.10
N GLY A 45 10.72 -1.98 2.90
CA GLY A 45 10.48 -0.60 3.29
C GLY A 45 10.69 0.37 2.13
N HIS A 46 9.95 1.47 2.14
CA HIS A 46 10.14 2.58 1.20
C HIS A 46 9.69 3.91 1.83
N HIS A 47 10.41 5.01 1.56
CA HIS A 47 10.14 6.34 2.15
C HIS A 47 8.78 6.99 1.82
N TYR A 48 7.96 6.39 0.95
CA TYR A 48 6.59 6.85 0.67
C TYR A 48 5.51 6.00 1.36
N GLN A 49 5.91 4.97 2.11
CA GLN A 49 4.96 4.20 2.91
C GLN A 49 4.52 5.02 4.12
N LYS A 50 3.26 4.86 4.51
CA LYS A 50 2.74 5.49 5.72
C LYS A 50 3.35 4.85 6.97
N ASP A 51 3.49 5.62 8.04
CA ASP A 51 4.09 5.18 9.31
C ASP A 51 3.39 3.93 9.87
N GLU A 52 2.06 3.89 9.78
CA GLU A 52 1.28 2.75 10.24
C GLU A 52 1.51 1.46 9.44
N VAL A 53 2.09 1.53 8.24
CA VAL A 53 2.36 0.36 7.38
C VAL A 53 3.85 -0.01 7.37
N VAL A 54 4.75 0.98 7.33
CA VAL A 54 6.21 0.74 7.21
C VAL A 54 6.78 -0.05 8.38
N GLN A 55 6.15 0.02 9.56
CA GLN A 55 6.51 -0.79 10.73
C GLN A 55 6.46 -2.31 10.49
N PHE A 56 5.78 -2.76 9.44
CA PHE A 56 5.69 -4.19 9.08
C PHE A 56 6.74 -4.65 8.05
N SER A 57 7.62 -3.75 7.61
CA SER A 57 8.69 -4.04 6.67
C SER A 57 9.75 -4.95 7.29
N ASP A 58 10.28 -5.86 6.48
CA ASP A 58 11.29 -6.83 6.89
C ASP A 58 12.73 -6.31 6.60
N ALA A 59 12.85 -5.25 5.79
CA ALA A 59 14.09 -4.53 5.53
C ALA A 59 13.82 -3.05 5.21
N ALA A 60 14.84 -2.20 5.41
CA ALA A 60 14.80 -0.77 5.13
C ALA A 60 15.03 -0.44 3.65
#